data_AF-A0A7X9FD76-F1
#
_entry.id   AF-A0A7X9FD76-F1
#
_cell.length_a   1.000
_cell.length_b   1.000
_cell.length_c   1.000
_cell.angle_alpha   90.00
_cell.angle_beta   90.00
_cell.angle_gamma   90.00
#
_symmetry.space_group_name_H-M   'P 1'
#
loop_
_entity.id
_entity.type
_entity.pdbx_description
1 polymer ?
#
loop_
_entity_poly.entity_id
_entity_poly.type
_entity_poly.pdbx_seq_one_letter_code
_entity_poly.pdbx_strand_id
1 'polypeptide(L)' 'EYLLQKYLFLRAGYQTGYDSRSYSAGAGFLYNQWRIDYAFVPYTSDLGTTHRFSLVYSLQ' A
#
# COMPACT_ATOMS: atom_id res chain seq x y z
N GLU A 1 -19.31 -9.73 15.34
CA GLU A 1 -18.61 -9.68 14.04
C GLU A 1 -17.87 -8.36 13.93
N TYR A 2 -16.56 -8.37 13.68
CA TYR A 2 -15.75 -7.15 13.66
C TYR A 2 -15.81 -6.49 12.26
N LEU A 3 -16.66 -5.47 12.15
CA LEU A 3 -16.90 -4.66 10.94
C LEU A 3 -15.73 -3.77 10.48
N LEU A 4 -14.49 -4.08 10.86
CA LEU A 4 -13.28 -3.36 10.41
C LEU A 4 -13.03 -3.47 8.91
N GLN A 5 -13.60 -4.49 8.26
CA GLN A 5 -13.28 -4.89 6.89
C GLN A 5 -13.82 -3.92 5.81
N LYS A 6 -14.74 -3.00 6.14
CA LYS A 6 -15.25 -2.02 5.17
C LYS A 6 -14.36 -0.78 5.02
N TYR A 7 -13.55 -0.48 6.03
CA TYR A 7 -12.72 0.71 6.07
C TYR A 7 -11.23 0.40 5.94
N LEU A 8 -10.79 -0.78 6.36
CA LEU A 8 -9.40 -1.21 6.28
C LEU A 8 -9.18 -2.16 5.09
N PHE A 9 -8.14 -1.90 4.30
CA PHE A 9 -7.71 -2.75 3.20
C PHE A 9 -6.23 -3.06 3.33
N LEU A 10 -5.87 -4.34 3.30
CA LEU A 10 -4.47 -4.77 3.25
C LEU A 10 -4.12 -5.22 1.84
N ARG A 11 -2.90 -4.93 1.40
CA ARG A 11 -2.37 -5.31 0.09
C ARG A 11 -0.99 -5.92 0.28
N ALA A 12 -0.74 -7.05 -0.36
CA ALA A 12 0.58 -7.62 -0.47
C ALA A 12 0.82 -7.93 -1.95
N GLY A 13 2.04 -7.70 -2.41
CA GLY A 13 2.44 -7.92 -3.80
C GLY A 13 3.81 -8.57 -3.85
N TYR A 14 4.04 -9.39 -4.86
CA TYR A 14 5.36 -9.97 -5.11
C TYR A 14 5.63 -9.88 -6.60
N GLN A 15 6.76 -9.28 -6.96
CA GLN A 15 7.15 -9.12 -8.35
C GLN A 15 8.30 -10.07 -8.69
N THR A 16 8.12 -10.85 -9.75
CA THR A 16 9.12 -11.77 -10.30
C THR A 16 9.43 -11.41 -11.75
N GLY A 17 10.70 -11.32 -12.11
CA GLY A 17 11.16 -10.98 -13.46
C GLY A 17 11.98 -9.70 -13.46
N TYR A 18 13.22 -9.81 -13.96
CA TYR A 18 14.37 -8.91 -13.75
C TYR A 18 14.95 -8.93 -12.33
N ASP A 19 16.25 -8.64 -12.19
CA ASP A 19 17.13 -8.70 -11.00
C ASP A 19 16.55 -8.09 -9.70
N SER A 20 15.44 -7.36 -9.81
CA SER A 20 14.79 -6.67 -8.72
C SER A 20 13.63 -7.49 -8.09
N ARG A 21 13.88 -8.68 -7.49
CA ARG A 21 12.88 -9.46 -6.72
C ARG A 21 12.36 -8.66 -5.51
N SER A 22 11.22 -8.01 -5.66
CA SER A 22 10.73 -7.06 -4.64
C SER A 22 9.37 -7.50 -4.08
N TYR A 23 9.31 -7.71 -2.76
CA TYR A 23 8.09 -8.00 -2.01
C TYR A 23 7.47 -6.70 -1.52
N SER A 24 6.23 -6.39 -1.84
CA SER A 24 5.55 -5.18 -1.33
C SER A 24 4.47 -5.53 -0.32
N ALA A 25 4.28 -4.66 0.65
CA ALA A 25 3.20 -4.72 1.62
C ALA A 25 2.57 -3.34 1.76
N GLY A 26 1.27 -3.26 2.01
CA GLY A 26 0.59 -1.99 2.18
C GLY A 26 -0.72 -2.14 2.93
N ALA A 27 -1.13 -1.04 3.54
CA ALA A 27 -2.39 -0.90 4.24
C ALA A 27 -3.06 0.39 3.79
N GLY A 28 -4.38 0.36 3.66
CA GLY A 28 -5.20 1.50 3.33
C GLY A 28 -6.37 1.60 4.29
N PHE A 29 -6.75 2.84 4.58
CA PHE A 29 -7.92 3.18 5.35
C PHE A 29 -8.80 4.13 4.53
N LEU A 30 -10.05 3.75 4.33
CA LEU A 30 -11.07 4.59 3.72
C LEU A 30 -12.04 5.01 4.80
N TYR A 31 -12.37 6.30 4.86
CA TYR A 31 -13.44 6.79 5.70
C TYR A 31 -14.12 7.98 5.04
N ASN A 32 -15.40 7.81 4.70
CA ASN A 32 -16.19 8.79 3.98
C ASN A 32 -15.49 9.19 2.65
N GLN A 33 -15.14 10.47 2.50
CA GLN A 33 -14.45 11.02 1.33
C GLN A 33 -12.93 10.94 1.41
N TRP A 34 -12.37 10.44 2.52
CA TRP A 34 -10.94 10.39 2.75
C TRP A 34 -10.41 8.98 2.59
N ARG A 35 -9.28 8.87 1.90
CA ARG A 35 -8.54 7.63 1.76
C ARG A 35 -7.08 7.87 2.08
N ILE A 36 -6.55 7.08 2.99
CA ILE A 36 -5.14 7.08 3.39
C ILE A 36 -4.57 5.73 2.97
N ASP A 37 -3.45 5.73 2.25
CA ASP A 37 -2.73 4.51 1.90
C ASP A 37 -1.27 4.63 2.34
N TYR A 38 -0.75 3.55 2.92
CA TYR A 38 0.65 3.36 3.23
C TYR A 38 1.15 2.10 2.50
N ALA A 39 2.29 2.20 1.83
CA ALA A 39 2.92 1.06 1.17
C ALA A 39 4.42 1.04 1.43
N PHE A 40 4.91 -0.16 1.73
CA PHE A 40 6.30 -0.53 1.88
C PHE A 40 6.74 -1.32 0.66
N VAL A 41 7.75 -0.82 -0.04
CA VAL A 41 8.31 -1.44 -1.24
C VAL A 41 9.84 -1.46 -1.12
N PRO A 42 10.44 -2.57 -0.67
CA PRO A 42 11.87 -2.81 -0.73
C PRO A 42 12.26 -3.14 -2.17
N TYR A 43 13.03 -2.26 -2.81
CA TYR A 43 13.66 -2.59 -4.08
C TYR A 43 14.98 -3.31 -3.80
N THR A 44 15.24 -4.41 -4.51
CA THR A 44 16.49 -5.19 -4.34
C THR A 44 17.64 -4.73 -5.22
N SER A 45 17.40 -3.81 -6.15
CA SER A 45 18.46 -3.04 -6.80
C SER A 45 18.74 -1.80 -5.95
N ASP A 46 19.98 -1.27 -5.98
CA ASP A 46 20.59 -0.23 -5.10
C ASP A 46 19.79 1.06 -4.79
N LEU A 47 18.55 1.17 -5.28
CA LEU A 47 17.54 2.18 -4.98
C LEU A 47 17.02 2.11 -3.53
N GLY A 48 17.23 0.98 -2.83
CA GLY A 48 16.88 0.83 -1.43
C GLY A 48 15.37 0.69 -1.17
N THR A 49 14.98 0.91 0.09
CA THR A 49 13.60 0.71 0.54
C THR A 49 12.77 1.98 0.39
N THR A 50 11.63 1.88 -0.29
CA THR A 50 10.69 2.98 -0.48
C THR A 50 9.48 2.83 0.44
N HIS A 51 9.17 3.92 1.17
CA HIS A 51 7.94 4.07 1.93
C HIS A 51 7.05 5.10 1.22
N ARG A 52 5.89 4.66 0.73
CA ARG A 52 4.91 5.53 0.06
C ARG A 52 3.75 5.82 0.98
N PHE A 53 3.50 7.10 1.20
CA PHE A 53 2.30 7.60 1.87
C PHE A 53 1.42 8.30 0.83
N SER A 54 0.11 8.09 0.90
CA SER A 54 -0.85 8.73 -0.01
C SER A 54 -2.09 9.14 0.76
N LEU A 55 -2.56 10.35 0.49
CA LEU A 55 -3.79 10.91 1.02
C LEU A 55 -4.64 11.35 -0.17
N VAL A 56 -5.85 10.84 -0.24
CA VAL A 56 -6.80 11.13 -1.32
C VAL A 56 -8.08 11.65 -0.69
N TYR A 57 -8.62 12.71 -1.28
CA TYR A 57 -9.91 13.27 -0.94
C TYR A 57 -10.81 13.25 -2.17
N SER A 58 -12.02 12.69 -2.02
CA SER A 58 -13.02 12.61 -3.08
C SER A 58 -14.06 13.73 -2.91
N LEU A 59 -14.20 14.57 -3.92
CA LEU A 59 -15.33 15.50 -4.04
C LEU A 59 -16.45 14.75 -4.77
N GLN A 60 -17.60 14.61 -4.12
CA GLN A 60 -18.78 13.94 -4.68
C GLN A 60 -19.53 14.86 -5.64
#